data_AF-A0A9E2ZX85-F1
#
_entry.id   AF-A0A9E2ZX85-F1
#
_cell.length_a   1.000
_cell.length_b   1.000
_cell.length_c   1.000
_cell.angle_alpha   90.00
_cell.angle_beta   90.00
_cell.angle_gamma   90.00
#
_symmetry.space_group_name_H-M   'P 1'
#
loop_
_entity.id
_entity.type
_entity.pdbx_description
1 polymer ?
#
loop_
_entity_poly.entity_id
_entity_poly.type
_entity_poly.pdbx_seq_one_letter_code
_entity_poly.pdbx_strand_id
1 'polypeptide(L)'
;MATRGRQAEATRQRILDAARNLFDAKSSGFTLENVAAAADTSVQTVLRAFGGKEELVVAAVGSLRSDTSRPVEPVASPERAVWRIFEDYEEIGDRVVR
;
A
#
# COMPACT_ATOMS: atom_id res chain seq x y z
N MET A 1 -15.12 16.09 -20.45
CA MET A 1 -14.94 14.87 -19.61
C MET A 1 -13.50 14.64 -19.16
N ALA A 2 -12.48 14.88 -20.00
CA ALA A 2 -11.08 14.60 -19.68
C ALA A 2 -10.53 15.29 -18.40
N THR A 3 -10.94 16.51 -18.09
CA THR A 3 -10.43 17.25 -16.91
C THR A 3 -10.91 16.66 -15.58
N ARG A 4 -12.18 16.20 -15.52
CA ARG A 4 -12.74 15.56 -14.31
C ARG A 4 -12.08 14.20 -14.06
N GLY A 5 -11.81 13.43 -15.11
CA GLY A 5 -11.10 12.15 -15.01
C GLY A 5 -9.68 12.32 -14.46
N ARG A 6 -8.92 13.31 -14.96
CA ARG A 6 -7.57 13.61 -14.46
C ARG A 6 -7.55 14.04 -12.99
N GLN A 7 -8.53 14.82 -12.55
CA GLN A 7 -8.64 15.22 -11.14
C GLN A 7 -9.01 14.05 -10.23
N ALA A 8 -9.88 13.15 -10.69
CA ALA A 8 -10.20 11.93 -9.96
C ALA A 8 -8.97 11.03 -9.80
N GLU A 9 -8.18 10.87 -10.87
CA GLU A 9 -6.95 10.07 -10.84
C GLU A 9 -5.89 10.69 -9.92
N ALA A 10 -5.66 12.01 -10.01
CA ALA A 10 -4.73 12.69 -9.10
C ALA A 10 -5.13 12.55 -7.63
N THR A 11 -6.43 12.56 -7.33
CA THR A 11 -6.94 12.33 -5.98
C THR A 11 -6.75 10.89 -5.54
N ARG A 12 -7.03 9.93 -6.43
CA ARG A 12 -6.79 8.50 -6.20
C ARG A 12 -5.31 8.24 -5.86
N GLN A 13 -4.39 8.86 -6.59
CA GLN A 13 -2.95 8.72 -6.36
C GLN A 13 -2.53 9.29 -5.01
N ARG A 14 -2.99 10.50 -4.64
CA ARG A 14 -2.71 11.09 -3.30
C ARG A 14 -3.17 10.19 -2.15
N ILE A 15 -4.34 9.58 -2.28
CA ILE A 15 -4.87 8.65 -1.28
C ILE A 15 -3.97 7.41 -1.16
N LEU A 16 -3.49 6.87 -2.29
CA LEU A 16 -2.56 5.74 -2.31
C LEU A 16 -1.23 6.07 -1.64
N ASP A 17 -0.64 7.22 -1.94
CA ASP A 17 0.65 7.63 -1.38
C ASP A 17 0.53 7.85 0.14
N ALA A 18 -0.56 8.48 0.60
CA ALA A 18 -0.86 8.64 2.03
C ALA A 18 -1.03 7.29 2.74
N ALA A 19 -1.75 6.35 2.12
CA ALA A 19 -1.93 5.01 2.66
C ALA A 19 -0.60 4.25 2.80
N ARG A 20 0.29 4.32 1.80
CA ARG A 20 1.63 3.71 1.88
C ARG A 20 2.45 4.26 3.03
N ASN A 21 2.52 5.59 3.15
CA ASN A 21 3.27 6.23 4.22
C ASN A 21 2.77 5.83 5.62
N LEU A 22 1.45 5.74 5.81
CA LEU A 22 0.85 5.30 7.07
C LEU A 22 1.10 3.81 7.35
N PHE A 23 1.11 2.98 6.30
CA PHE A 23 1.42 1.56 6.43
C PHE A 23 2.88 1.33 6.85
N ASP A 24 3.80 2.11 6.28
CA ASP A 24 5.23 2.04 6.60
C ASP A 24 5.56 2.58 8.00
N ALA A 25 4.80 3.57 8.49
CA ALA A 25 4.99 4.17 9.81
C ALA A 25 4.43 3.35 11.00
N LYS A 26 4.02 2.09 10.78
CA LYS A 26 3.35 1.12 11.68
C LYS A 26 1.81 1.06 11.55
N SER A 27 1.29 -0.16 11.45
CA SER A 27 -0.11 -0.47 11.07
C SER A 27 -1.20 0.05 12.03
N SER A 28 -0.91 0.29 13.31
CA SER A 28 -1.91 0.76 14.28
C SER A 28 -2.48 2.15 13.94
N GLY A 29 -1.75 2.96 13.17
CA GLY A 29 -2.20 4.27 12.69
C GLY A 29 -3.03 4.21 11.40
N PHE A 30 -3.20 3.03 10.80
CA PHE A 30 -3.88 2.87 9.52
C PHE A 30 -5.41 2.86 9.72
N THR A 31 -6.02 4.05 9.59
CA THR A 31 -7.47 4.26 9.56
C THR A 31 -7.87 5.08 8.33
N LEU A 32 -9.12 4.93 7.87
CA LEU A 32 -9.60 5.71 6.71
C LEU A 32 -9.60 7.21 7.01
N GLU A 33 -9.82 7.59 8.26
CA GLU A 33 -9.77 8.96 8.76
C GLU A 33 -8.35 9.53 8.65
N ASN A 34 -7.34 8.79 9.10
CA ASN A 34 -5.95 9.23 9.03
C ASN A 34 -5.46 9.29 7.58
N VAL A 35 -5.85 8.34 6.73
CA VAL A 35 -5.56 8.38 5.30
C VAL A 35 -6.22 9.60 4.65
N ALA A 36 -7.50 9.85 4.92
CA ALA A 36 -8.21 10.99 4.35
C ALA A 36 -7.58 12.31 4.77
N ALA A 37 -7.20 12.45 6.04
CA ALA A 37 -6.50 13.62 6.56
C ALA A 37 -5.13 13.81 5.88
N ALA A 38 -4.33 12.75 5.76
CA ALA A 38 -3.02 12.81 5.12
C ALA A 38 -3.09 13.08 3.61
N ALA A 39 -4.17 12.66 2.94
CA ALA A 39 -4.40 12.89 1.52
C ALA A 39 -5.11 14.22 1.20
N ASP A 40 -5.43 15.03 2.22
CA ASP A 40 -6.23 16.25 2.12
C ASP A 40 -7.56 16.01 1.38
N THR A 41 -8.34 15.06 1.92
CA THR A 41 -9.65 14.69 1.38
C THR A 41 -10.61 14.20 2.47
N SER A 42 -11.80 13.72 2.08
CA SER A 42 -12.80 13.17 2.99
C SER A 42 -12.79 11.64 3.00
N VAL A 43 -13.20 11.03 4.11
CA VAL A 43 -13.41 9.57 4.20
C VAL A 43 -14.37 9.08 3.11
N GLN A 44 -15.41 9.85 2.81
CA GLN A 44 -16.36 9.49 1.75
C GLN A 44 -15.71 9.51 0.36
N THR A 45 -14.74 10.40 0.10
CA THR A 45 -13.94 10.37 -1.14
C THR A 45 -13.08 9.12 -1.21
N VAL A 46 -12.44 8.73 -0.10
CA VAL A 46 -11.65 7.50 -0.02
C VAL A 46 -12.50 6.28 -0.30
N LEU A 47 -13.67 6.17 0.34
CA LEU A 47 -14.63 5.08 0.12
C LEU A 47 -15.12 5.04 -1.34
N ARG A 48 -15.41 6.19 -1.95
CA ARG A 48 -15.80 6.24 -3.38
C ARG A 48 -14.67 5.82 -4.32
N ALA A 49 -13.42 6.09 -3.94
CA ALA A 49 -12.26 5.75 -4.76
C ALA A 49 -11.86 4.27 -4.61
N PHE A 50 -11.90 3.71 -3.39
CA PHE A 50 -11.32 2.39 -3.10
C PHE A 50 -12.32 1.35 -2.59
N GLY A 51 -13.54 1.72 -2.21
CA GLY A 51 -14.57 0.79 -1.74
C GLY A 51 -14.50 0.50 -0.24
N GLY A 52 -13.30 0.45 0.35
CA GLY A 52 -13.14 0.13 1.76
C GLY A 52 -11.69 0.22 2.24
N LYS A 53 -11.49 -0.11 3.52
CA LYS A 53 -10.17 -0.12 4.16
C LYS A 53 -9.33 -1.27 3.62
N GLU A 54 -9.93 -2.43 3.48
CA GLU A 54 -9.33 -3.67 3.01
C GLU A 54 -8.80 -3.49 1.57
N GLU A 55 -9.63 -2.99 0.67
CA GLU A 55 -9.26 -2.73 -0.72
C GLU A 55 -8.17 -1.66 -0.83
N LEU A 56 -8.20 -0.63 0.03
CA LEU A 56 -7.16 0.38 0.08
C LEU A 56 -5.82 -0.21 0.57
N VAL A 57 -5.84 -1.07 1.58
CA VAL A 57 -4.63 -1.78 2.06
C VAL A 57 -4.07 -2.65 0.94
N VAL A 58 -4.92 -3.43 0.27
CA VAL A 58 -4.49 -4.26 -0.87
C VAL A 58 -3.88 -3.42 -1.98
N ALA A 59 -4.47 -2.26 -2.28
CA ALA A 59 -3.92 -1.35 -3.30
C ALA A 59 -2.58 -0.71 -2.86
N ALA A 60 -2.45 -0.33 -1.59
CA ALA A 60 -1.23 0.26 -1.03
C ALA A 60 -0.08 -0.78 -0.97
N VAL A 61 -0.35 -2.00 -0.51
CA VAL A 61 0.64 -3.09 -0.40
C VAL A 61 0.92 -3.72 -1.77
N GLY A 62 -0.10 -3.92 -2.59
CA GLY A 62 0.03 -4.47 -3.95
C GLY A 62 0.88 -3.58 -4.85
N SER A 63 0.84 -2.26 -4.62
CA SER A 63 1.73 -1.34 -5.32
C SER A 63 3.17 -1.35 -4.79
N LEU A 64 3.37 -1.58 -3.49
CA LEU A 64 4.69 -1.85 -2.90
C LEU A 64 5.31 -3.12 -3.51
N ARG A 65 4.49 -4.15 -3.72
CA ARG A 65 4.88 -5.36 -4.46
C ARG A 65 5.08 -5.09 -5.95
N SER A 66 4.35 -4.19 -6.60
CA SER A 66 4.58 -3.89 -8.02
C SER A 66 5.87 -3.12 -8.30
N ASP A 67 6.51 -2.57 -7.26
CA ASP A 67 7.91 -2.14 -7.33
C ASP A 67 8.89 -3.34 -7.34
N THR A 68 8.40 -4.55 -7.63
CA THR A 68 9.16 -5.70 -8.15
C THR A 68 9.67 -5.45 -9.57
N SER A 69 10.16 -4.25 -9.86
CA SER A 69 11.27 -4.07 -10.80
C SER A 69 12.55 -4.72 -10.25
N ARG A 70 12.53 -5.19 -8.99
CA ARG A 70 13.54 -6.08 -8.43
C ARG A 70 13.57 -7.35 -9.28
N PRO A 71 14.65 -7.62 -10.03
CA PRO A 71 14.79 -8.87 -10.77
C PRO A 71 14.58 -10.03 -9.80
N VAL A 72 13.74 -10.99 -10.18
CA VAL A 72 13.76 -12.29 -9.50
C VAL A 72 15.08 -12.93 -9.91
N GLU A 73 16.14 -12.61 -9.18
CA GLU A 73 17.39 -13.34 -9.33
C GLU A 73 17.09 -14.82 -9.13
N PRO A 74 17.59 -15.70 -10.01
CA PRO A 74 17.45 -17.14 -9.84
C PRO A 74 18.01 -17.52 -8.47
N VAL A 75 17.14 -18.01 -7.59
CA VAL A 75 17.55 -18.42 -6.26
C VAL A 75 18.42 -19.67 -6.38
N ALA A 76 19.62 -19.61 -5.82
CA ALA A 76 20.65 -20.65 -5.97
C ALA A 76 20.21 -22.03 -5.45
N SER A 77 19.21 -22.08 -4.55
CA SER A 77 18.59 -23.31 -4.08
C SER A 77 17.19 -23.07 -3.50
N PRO A 78 16.36 -24.12 -3.32
CA PRO A 78 15.08 -24.05 -2.62
C PRO A 78 15.20 -23.48 -1.19
N GLU A 79 16.27 -23.81 -0.46
CA GLU A 79 16.51 -23.29 0.89
C GLU A 79 16.71 -21.78 0.89
N ARG A 80 17.43 -21.25 -0.11
CA ARG A 80 17.61 -19.80 -0.28
C ARG A 80 16.33 -19.10 -0.72
N ALA A 81 15.48 -19.77 -1.50
CA ALA A 81 14.15 -19.26 -1.84
C ALA A 81 13.26 -19.12 -0.60
N VAL A 82 13.25 -20.13 0.27
CA VAL A 82 12.51 -20.11 1.53
C VAL A 82 13.07 -19.02 2.47
N TRP A 83 14.39 -18.92 2.60
CA TRP A 83 15.01 -17.90 3.44
C TRP A 83 14.71 -16.47 2.97
N ARG A 84 14.72 -16.22 1.65
CA ARG A 84 14.35 -14.92 1.09
C ARG A 84 12.90 -14.55 1.37
N ILE A 85 11.98 -15.53 1.24
CA ILE A 85 10.58 -15.33 1.63
C ILE A 85 10.51 -14.99 3.11
N PHE A 86 11.29 -15.67 3.96
CA PHE A 86 11.34 -15.38 5.38
C PHE A 86 11.85 -13.96 5.68
N GLU A 87 12.93 -13.51 5.02
CA GLU A 87 13.45 -12.12 5.14
C GLU A 87 12.42 -11.08 4.67
N ASP A 88 11.76 -11.30 3.52
CA ASP A 88 10.69 -10.43 3.02
C ASP A 88 9.49 -10.42 4.00
N TYR A 89 9.24 -11.53 4.70
CA TYR A 89 8.20 -11.63 5.73
C TYR A 89 8.62 -11.00 7.07
N GLU A 90 9.89 -10.99 7.46
CA GLU A 90 10.34 -10.28 8.68
C GLU A 90 10.20 -8.75 8.52
N GLU A 91 10.47 -8.20 7.33
CA GLU A 91 10.30 -6.76 7.07
C GLU A 91 8.83 -6.31 7.18
N ILE A 92 7.90 -7.19 6.83
CA ILE A 92 6.45 -6.97 6.94
C ILE A 92 5.96 -7.36 8.34
N GLY A 93 6.56 -8.38 8.95
CA GLY A 93 6.19 -8.95 10.24
C GLY A 93 6.22 -7.93 11.36
N ASP A 94 7.29 -7.15 11.45
CA ASP A 94 7.42 -6.04 12.42
C ASP A 94 6.39 -4.92 12.22
N ARG A 95 5.80 -4.82 11.02
CA ARG A 95 4.73 -3.84 10.71
C ARG A 95 3.35 -4.36 11.08
N VAL A 96 3.15 -5.68 11.16
CA VAL A 96 1.83 -6.33 11.27
C VAL A 96 1.63 -7.08 12.58
N VAL A 97 2.69 -7.57 13.21
CA VAL A 97 2.67 -8.38 14.44
C VAL A 97 3.29 -7.57 15.59
N ARG A 98 2.76 -7.77 16.81
CA ARG A 98 3.14 -7.07 18.05
C ARG A 98 4.17 -7.85 18.85
#